data_AF-A0AAD9QDI7-F1
#
_entry.id   AF-A0AAD9QDI7-F1
#
_cell.length_a   1.000
_cell.length_b   1.000
_cell.length_c   1.000
_cell.angle_alpha   90.00
_cell.angle_beta   90.00
_cell.angle_gamma   90.00
#
_symmetry.space_group_name_H-M   'P 1'
#
loop_
_entity.id
_entity.type
_entity.pdbx_description
1 polymer ?
#
loop_
_entity_poly.entity_id
_entity_poly.type
_entity_poly.pdbx_seq_one_letter_code
_entity_poly.pdbx_strand_id
1 'polypeptide(L)' 'MEDLMAQCVTCAKDQPMPKEPLMSASFPSCPWERIATDLFELNRKVYLIVTDYYSRWFEIKELRN' A
#
# COMPACT_ATOMS: atom_id res chain seq x y z
N MET A 1 -13.77 -24.02 25.50
CA MET A 1 -13.69 -22.68 26.12
C MET A 1 -13.87 -21.59 25.07
N GLU A 2 -13.23 -21.72 23.90
CA GLU A 2 -13.43 -20.80 22.77
C GLU A 2 -14.88 -20.74 22.26
N ASP A 3 -15.57 -21.88 22.26
CA ASP A 3 -16.97 -21.99 21.80
C ASP A 3 -17.97 -21.13 22.60
N LEU A 4 -17.69 -20.93 23.90
CA LEU A 4 -18.51 -20.09 24.79
C LEU A 4 -18.32 -18.59 24.48
N MET A 5 -17.13 -18.19 24.05
CA MET A 5 -16.81 -16.82 23.69
C MET A 5 -17.39 -16.43 22.32
N ALA A 6 -17.42 -17.36 21.37
CA ALA A 6 -18.03 -17.16 20.06
C ALA A 6 -19.56 -16.96 20.13
N GLN A 7 -20.23 -17.57 21.12
CA GLN A 7 -21.67 -17.46 21.33
C GLN A 7 -22.08 -16.27 22.20
N CYS A 8 -21.12 -15.55 22.80
CA CYS A 8 -21.41 -14.41 23.66
C CYS A 8 -21.65 -13.15 22.80
N VAL A 9 -22.91 -12.72 22.73
CA VAL A 9 -23.33 -11.50 22.00
C VAL A 9 -22.60 -10.25 22.49
N THR A 10 -22.29 -10.16 23.79
CA THR A 10 -21.55 -9.02 24.35
C THR A 10 -20.09 -9.05 23.89
N CYS A 11 -19.44 -10.20 23.91
CA CYS A 11 -18.04 -10.32 23.47
C CYS A 11 -17.89 -10.10 21.96
N ALA A 12 -18.88 -10.49 21.15
CA ALA A 12 -18.86 -10.32 19.70
C ALA A 12 -18.93 -8.83 19.25
N LYS A 13 -19.52 -7.94 20.05
CA LYS A 13 -19.63 -6.49 19.72
C LYS A 13 -18.28 -5.80 19.65
N ASP A 14 -17.34 -6.20 20.52
CA ASP A 14 -16.02 -5.60 20.65
C ASP A 14 -14.94 -6.43 19.91
N GLN A 15 -15.34 -7.48 19.19
CA GLN A 15 -14.40 -8.24 18.39
C GLN A 15 -13.89 -7.38 17.22
N PRO A 16 -12.56 -7.30 17.02
CA PRO A 16 -12.01 -6.63 15.86
C PRO A 16 -12.50 -7.34 14.61
N MET A 17 -13.26 -6.62 13.79
CA MET A 17 -13.76 -7.15 12.54
C MET A 17 -12.56 -7.49 11.63
N PRO A 18 -12.52 -8.68 11.02
CA PRO A 18 -11.48 -9.01 10.06
C PRO A 18 -11.44 -7.95 8.96
N LYS A 19 -10.27 -7.34 8.74
CA LYS A 19 -10.09 -6.41 7.63
C LYS A 19 -10.11 -7.21 6.33
N GLU A 20 -10.80 -6.70 5.32
CA GLU A 20 -10.76 -7.32 3.99
C GLU A 20 -9.32 -7.42 3.49
N PRO A 21 -8.96 -8.53 2.82
CA PRO A 21 -7.62 -8.70 2.29
C PRO A 21 -7.35 -7.68 1.19
N LEU A 22 -6.11 -7.19 1.11
CA LEU A 22 -5.68 -6.35 0.00
C LEU A 22 -5.75 -7.14 -1.31
N MET A 23 -6.45 -6.58 -2.29
CA MET A 23 -6.47 -7.15 -3.64
C MET A 23 -5.12 -6.94 -4.31
N SER A 24 -4.53 -8.03 -4.79
CA SER A 24 -3.29 -7.96 -5.57
C SER A 24 -3.56 -7.39 -6.95
N ALA A 25 -2.79 -6.39 -7.35
CA ALA A 25 -2.87 -5.85 -8.70
C ALA A 25 -2.26 -6.81 -9.73
N SER A 26 -2.80 -6.84 -10.95
CA SER A 26 -2.22 -7.60 -12.06
C SER A 26 -0.80 -7.12 -12.36
N PHE A 27 0.08 -8.03 -12.81
CA PHE A 27 1.42 -7.66 -13.26
C PHE A 27 1.33 -6.97 -14.64
N PRO A 28 2.07 -5.86 -14.89
CA PRO A 28 2.08 -5.21 -16.20
C PRO A 28 2.67 -6.12 -17.28
N SER A 29 2.22 -5.96 -18.52
CA SER A 29 2.66 -6.74 -19.69
C SER A 29 3.95 -6.22 -20.33
N CYS A 30 4.25 -4.93 -20.20
CA CYS A 30 5.47 -4.33 -20.72
C CYS A 30 6.03 -3.22 -19.80
N PRO A 31 7.32 -2.85 -19.96
CA PRO A 31 7.91 -1.73 -19.25
C PRO A 31 7.11 -0.44 -19.47
N TRP A 32 6.96 0.36 -18.40
CA TRP A 32 6.27 1.65 -18.40
C TRP A 32 4.75 1.61 -18.60
N GLU A 33 4.12 0.43 -18.65
CA GLU A 33 2.66 0.31 -18.72
C GLU A 33 1.98 0.81 -17.44
N ARG A 34 2.62 0.57 -16.29
CA ARG A 34 2.15 1.05 -14.99
C ARG A 34 3.31 1.67 -14.23
N ILE A 35 3.10 2.90 -13.76
CA ILE A 35 4.06 3.64 -12.95
C ILE A 35 3.50 3.92 -11.56
N ALA A 36 4.35 3.90 -10.54
CA ALA A 36 4.08 4.46 -9.23
C ALA A 36 4.79 5.80 -9.14
N THR A 37 4.14 6.77 -8.49
CA THR A 37 4.78 8.04 -8.17
C THR A 37 4.56 8.34 -6.71
N ASP A 38 5.56 8.88 -6.04
CA ASP A 38 5.45 9.34 -4.66
C ASP A 38 6.30 10.60 -4.44
N LEU A 39 6.02 11.33 -3.37
CA LEU A 39 6.80 12.47 -2.93
C LEU A 39 7.49 12.12 -1.62
N PHE A 40 8.78 12.44 -1.53
CA PHE A 40 9.50 12.35 -0.26
C PHE A 40 10.30 13.62 0.01
N GLU A 41 10.53 13.90 1.30
CA GLU A 41 11.36 15.01 1.74
C GLU A 41 12.69 14.50 2.27
N LEU A 42 13.79 15.11 1.84
CA LEU A 42 15.12 14.89 2.39
C LEU A 42 15.86 16.22 2.46
N ASN A 43 16.42 16.57 3.62
CA ASN A 43 17.17 17.82 3.81
C ASN A 43 16.40 19.09 3.38
N ARG A 44 15.10 19.16 3.73
CA ARG A 44 14.19 20.27 3.35
C ARG A 44 14.00 20.45 1.84
N LYS A 45 14.29 19.41 1.06
CA LYS A 45 14.06 19.37 -0.39
C LYS A 45 13.03 18.29 -0.68
N VAL A 46 12.08 18.62 -1.55
CA VAL A 46 11.05 17.68 -2.00
C VAL A 46 11.54 16.98 -3.26
N TYR A 47 11.34 15.67 -3.33
CA TYR A 47 11.72 14.83 -4.44
C TYR A 47 10.50 14.06 -4.95
N LEU A 48 10.39 13.94 -6.26
CA LEU A 48 9.48 13.04 -6.95
C LEU A 48 10.23 11.73 -7.22
N ILE A 49 9.69 10.61 -6.76
CA ILE A 49 10.11 9.28 -7.19
C ILE A 49 9.09 8.76 -8.21
N VAL A 50 9.59 8.19 -9.31
CA VAL A 50 8.79 7.53 -10.34
C VAL A 50 9.33 6.12 -10.50
N THR A 51 8.48 5.10 -10.33
CA THR A 51 8.88 3.69 -10.36
C THR A 51 8.11 2.94 -11.43
N ASP A 52 8.80 2.25 -12.32
CA ASP A 52 8.20 1.31 -13.27
C ASP A 52 7.80 0.01 -12.55
N TYR A 53 6.53 -0.39 -12.65
CA TYR A 53 6.05 -1.62 -12.01
C TYR A 53 6.62 -2.89 -12.64
N TYR A 54 7.00 -2.85 -13.91
CA TYR A 54 7.48 -4.04 -14.62
C TYR A 54 8.92 -4.38 -14.21
N SER A 55 9.84 -3.44 -14.38
CA SER A 55 11.27 -3.62 -14.07
C SER A 55 11.64 -3.37 -12.61
N ARG A 56 10.77 -2.70 -11.85
CA ARG A 56 11.06 -2.15 -10.50
C ARG A 56 12.17 -1.09 -10.50
N TRP A 57 12.53 -0.57 -11.66
CA TRP A 57 13.44 0.54 -11.79
C TRP A 57 12.76 1.84 -11.32
N PHE A 58 13.50 2.67 -10.58
CA PHE A 58 13.00 3.96 -10.11
C PHE A 58 13.90 5.11 -10.54
N GLU A 59 13.27 6.24 -10.83
CA GLU A 59 13.92 7.52 -11.10
C GLU A 59 13.54 8.53 -10.02
N ILE A 60 14.49 9.40 -9.67
CA ILE A 60 14.30 10.42 -8.63
C ILE A 60 14.63 11.78 -9.21
N LYS A 61 13.75 12.75 -8.95
CA LYS A 61 13.96 14.15 -9.35
C LYS A 61 13.66 15.09 -8.20
N GLU A 62 14.61 15.96 -7.87
CA GLU A 62 14.36 17.09 -6.97
C GLU A 62 13.34 18.04 -7.62
N LEU A 63 12.27 18.36 -6.89
CA LEU A 63 11.32 19.39 -7.29
C LEU A 63 11.87 20.75 -6.86
N ARG A 64 12.20 21.58 -7.84
CA ARG A 64 12.64 22.97 -7.64
C ARG A 64 11.51 23.89 -8.08
N ASN A 65 11.21 24.90 -7.28
CA ASN A 65 10.39 26.04 -7.71
C ASN A 65 11.13 26.91 -8.73
#